data_AF-A0A7C2Y6Y8-F1
#
_entry.id   AF-A0A7C2Y6Y8-F1
#
_cell.length_a   1.000
_cell.length_b   1.000
_cell.length_c   1.000
_cell.angle_alpha   90.00
_cell.angle_beta   90.00
_cell.angle_gamma   90.00
#
_symmetry.space_group_name_H-M   'P 1'
#
loop_
_entity.id
_entity.type
_entity.pdbx_description
1 polymer ?
#
loop_
_entity_poly.entity_id
_entity_poly.type
_entity_poly.pdbx_seq_one_letter_code
_entity_poly.pdbx_strand_id
1 'polypeptide(L)'
;FFLLIEGPADRDLVERLLEYCAERDQAHTSPRLARLANAPLPHLAAVLARCHLFIGNDSGVTHLAASVGAPVVALFIATDPARWGPRGCAHILRGDPSVEDVRALCEHVLEATDFTRRPQSRTDLTHSSCPR
;
A
#
# COMPACT_ATOMS: atom_id res chain seq x y z
N PHE A 1 -4.45 -12.52 -0.86
CA PHE A 1 -5.58 -11.87 -0.16
C PHE A 1 -5.22 -10.40 0.00
N PHE A 2 -6.20 -9.52 0.03
CA PHE A 2 -6.00 -8.09 0.26
C PHE A 2 -6.19 -7.79 1.75
N LEU A 3 -5.42 -6.83 2.26
CA LEU A 3 -5.56 -6.31 3.61
C LEU A 3 -6.00 -4.85 3.52
N LEU A 4 -7.19 -4.56 4.05
CA LEU A 4 -7.70 -3.21 4.20
C LEU A 4 -7.29 -2.68 5.57
N ILE A 5 -6.56 -1.57 5.58
CA ILE A 5 -6.13 -0.89 6.80
C ILE A 5 -7.17 0.18 7.13
N GLU A 6 -7.55 0.25 8.39
CA GLU A 6 -8.51 1.23 8.89
C GLU A 6 -7.95 1.95 10.11
N GLY A 7 -7.94 3.27 10.07
CA GLY A 7 -7.82 4.12 11.25
C GLY A 7 -9.19 4.54 11.81
N PRO A 8 -9.22 5.23 12.97
CA PRO A 8 -10.47 5.62 13.63
C PRO A 8 -11.41 6.47 12.77
N ALA A 9 -10.86 7.20 11.80
CA ALA A 9 -11.61 8.08 10.90
C ALA A 9 -12.14 7.38 9.63
N ASP A 10 -11.69 6.15 9.35
CA ASP A 10 -11.96 5.49 8.07
C ASP A 10 -13.18 4.55 8.13
N ARG A 11 -13.78 4.36 9.31
CA ARG A 11 -14.83 3.36 9.58
C ARG A 11 -15.94 3.39 8.53
N ASP A 12 -16.57 4.54 8.34
CA ASP A 12 -17.73 4.66 7.44
C ASP A 12 -17.34 4.36 5.98
N LEU A 13 -16.13 4.72 5.56
CA LEU A 13 -15.63 4.44 4.21
C LEU A 13 -15.34 2.95 4.03
N VAL A 14 -14.70 2.33 5.02
CA VAL A 14 -14.36 0.91 5.03
C VAL A 14 -15.62 0.05 5.03
N GLU A 15 -16.63 0.42 5.82
CA GLU A 15 -17.91 -0.29 5.84
C GLU A 15 -18.60 -0.27 4.48
N ARG A 16 -18.72 0.92 3.85
CA ARG A 16 -19.27 1.02 2.49
C ARG A 16 -18.49 0.21 1.44
N LEU A 17 -17.15 0.17 1.56
CA LEU A 17 -16.32 -0.62 0.65
C LEU A 17 -16.58 -2.12 0.84
N LEU A 18 -16.66 -2.59 2.08
CA LEU A 18 -16.93 -4.00 2.37
C LEU A 18 -18.32 -4.41 1.88
N GLU A 19 -19.34 -3.58 2.07
CA GLU A 19 -20.70 -3.78 1.53
C GLU A 19 -20.67 -3.86 0.00
N TYR A 20 -20.03 -2.89 -0.66
CA TYR A 20 -19.88 -2.87 -2.11
C TYR A 20 -19.18 -4.12 -2.65
N CYS A 21 -18.13 -4.60 -1.96
CA CYS A 21 -17.44 -5.83 -2.33
C CYS A 21 -18.33 -7.07 -2.12
N ALA A 22 -19.06 -7.14 -1.01
CA ALA A 22 -19.94 -8.27 -0.69
C ALA A 22 -21.10 -8.41 -1.70
N GLU A 23 -21.72 -7.30 -2.10
CA GLU A 23 -22.80 -7.29 -3.09
C GLU A 23 -22.35 -7.79 -4.47
N ARG A 24 -21.07 -7.59 -4.79
CA ARG A 24 -20.48 -7.95 -6.08
C ARG A 24 -19.82 -9.32 -6.08
N ASP A 25 -19.63 -9.93 -4.91
CA ASP A 25 -19.07 -11.27 -4.77
C ASP A 25 -20.13 -12.38 -4.90
N GLN A 26 -21.04 -12.25 -5.88
CA GLN A 26 -22.17 -13.17 -6.06
C GLN A 26 -21.74 -14.62 -6.35
N ALA A 27 -20.53 -14.82 -6.86
CA ALA A 27 -19.96 -16.12 -7.23
C ALA A 27 -18.86 -16.62 -6.27
N HIS A 28 -18.56 -15.91 -5.18
CA HIS A 28 -17.41 -16.20 -4.30
C HIS A 28 -16.07 -16.27 -5.06
N THR A 29 -15.95 -15.51 -6.15
CA THR A 29 -14.76 -15.44 -6.99
C THR A 29 -13.87 -14.26 -6.62
N SER A 30 -14.36 -13.38 -5.73
CA SER A 30 -13.60 -12.22 -5.30
C SER A 30 -12.41 -12.62 -4.45
N PRO A 31 -11.29 -11.90 -4.55
CA PRO A 31 -10.14 -12.16 -3.72
C PRO A 31 -10.49 -11.93 -2.24
N ARG A 32 -10.02 -12.82 -1.36
CA ARG A 32 -10.21 -12.69 0.09
C ARG A 32 -9.72 -11.30 0.55
N LEU A 33 -10.58 -10.58 1.27
CA LEU A 33 -10.31 -9.28 1.86
C LEU A 33 -10.36 -9.39 3.38
N ALA A 34 -9.30 -8.98 4.06
CA ALA A 34 -9.22 -8.92 5.52
C ALA A 34 -9.15 -7.46 5.98
N ARG A 35 -9.69 -7.15 7.16
CA ARG A 35 -9.68 -5.82 7.76
C ARG A 35 -8.71 -5.78 8.95
N LEU A 36 -7.80 -4.82 8.98
CA LEU A 36 -6.95 -4.50 10.12
C LEU A 36 -7.36 -3.12 10.68
N ALA A 37 -8.23 -3.13 11.68
CA ALA A 37 -8.79 -1.92 12.26
C ALA A 37 -8.01 -1.44 13.49
N ASN A 38 -7.66 -0.16 13.51
CA ASN A 38 -7.11 0.56 14.66
C ASN A 38 -5.85 -0.10 15.25
N ALA A 39 -5.03 -0.70 14.39
CA ALA A 39 -3.79 -1.32 14.82
C ALA A 39 -2.81 -0.26 15.36
N PRO A 40 -2.15 -0.50 16.51
CA PRO A 40 -1.06 0.35 16.98
C PRO A 40 0.03 0.46 15.90
N LEU A 41 0.62 1.64 15.75
CA LEU A 41 1.60 1.91 14.67
C LEU A 41 2.74 0.88 14.58
N PRO A 42 3.34 0.39 15.68
CA PRO A 42 4.38 -0.64 15.59
C PRO A 42 3.86 -1.97 14.99
N HIS A 43 2.63 -2.35 15.29
CA HIS A 43 2.00 -3.54 14.71
C HIS A 43 1.70 -3.31 13.23
N LEU A 44 1.11 -2.15 12.89
CA LEU A 44 0.86 -1.78 11.50
C LEU A 44 2.16 -1.78 10.68
N ALA A 45 3.26 -1.24 11.22
CA ALA A 45 4.57 -1.25 10.59
C ALA A 45 5.10 -2.67 10.32
N ALA A 46 4.92 -3.59 11.26
CA ALA A 46 5.35 -4.98 11.10
C ALA A 46 4.54 -5.73 10.04
N VAL A 47 3.24 -5.43 9.91
CA VAL A 47 2.39 -5.93 8.81
C VAL A 47 2.82 -5.29 7.49
N LEU A 48 3.03 -3.96 7.51
CA LEU A 48 3.73 -3.11 6.56
C LEU A 48 4.84 -3.84 5.79
N ALA A 49 5.86 -4.19 6.57
CA ALA A 49 7.11 -4.78 6.10
C ALA A 49 6.95 -6.15 5.41
N ARG A 50 5.76 -6.76 5.46
CA ARG A 50 5.46 -8.07 4.87
C ARG A 50 4.53 -8.00 3.67
N CYS A 51 4.03 -6.82 3.33
CA CYS A 51 3.19 -6.62 2.16
C CYS A 51 4.02 -6.72 0.88
N HIS A 52 3.52 -7.46 -0.11
CA HIS A 52 4.09 -7.49 -1.46
C HIS A 52 3.89 -6.15 -2.18
N LEU A 53 2.82 -5.43 -1.83
CA LEU A 53 2.53 -4.10 -2.35
C LEU A 53 1.59 -3.40 -1.36
N PHE A 54 1.81 -2.11 -1.13
CA PHE A 54 0.88 -1.22 -0.46
C PHE A 54 0.38 -0.16 -1.46
N ILE A 55 -0.92 0.07 -1.47
CA ILE A 55 -1.57 1.11 -2.28
C ILE A 55 -2.26 2.07 -1.31
N GLY A 56 -1.98 3.36 -1.42
CA GLY A 56 -2.57 4.36 -0.53
C GLY A 56 -2.55 5.76 -1.11
N ASN A 57 -3.37 6.64 -0.55
CA ASN A 57 -3.36 8.08 -0.82
C ASN A 57 -2.15 8.77 -0.16
N ASP A 58 -2.01 10.07 -0.35
CA ASP A 58 -1.10 10.91 0.45
C ASP A 58 -1.53 10.90 1.94
N SER A 59 -0.95 9.98 2.73
CA SER A 59 -1.25 9.79 4.14
C SER A 59 -0.06 9.25 4.93
N GLY A 60 -0.11 9.41 6.26
CA GLY A 60 0.94 8.91 7.16
C GLY A 60 1.19 7.41 7.04
N VAL A 61 0.18 6.60 6.69
CA VAL A 61 0.33 5.15 6.50
C VAL A 61 1.14 4.85 5.24
N THR A 62 0.96 5.62 4.17
CA THR A 62 1.78 5.52 2.94
C THR A 62 3.24 5.82 3.22
N HIS A 63 3.52 6.85 4.04
CA HIS A 63 4.88 7.11 4.51
C HIS A 63 5.43 5.99 5.38
N LEU A 64 4.62 5.44 6.28
CA LEU A 64 5.02 4.33 7.14
C LEU A 64 5.38 3.10 6.30
N ALA A 65 4.55 2.73 5.33
CA ALA A 65 4.78 1.62 4.40
C ALA A 65 6.11 1.75 3.65
N ALA A 66 6.36 2.92 3.07
CA ALA A 66 7.62 3.19 2.38
C ALA A 66 8.83 3.13 3.33
N SER A 67 8.67 3.61 4.58
CA SER A 67 9.76 3.62 5.57
C SER A 67 10.16 2.24 6.07
N VAL A 68 9.24 1.27 6.02
CA VAL A 68 9.51 -0.13 6.41
C VAL A 68 9.92 -1.01 5.23
N GLY A 69 10.07 -0.42 4.04
CA GLY A 69 10.56 -1.10 2.84
C GLY A 69 9.50 -1.85 2.04
N ALA A 70 8.21 -1.64 2.32
CA ALA A 70 7.16 -2.17 1.45
C ALA A 70 7.22 -1.47 0.07
N PRO A 71 7.03 -2.19 -1.05
CA PRO A 71 6.74 -1.53 -2.32
C PRO A 71 5.45 -0.72 -2.19
N VAL A 72 5.48 0.55 -2.63
CA VAL A 72 4.36 1.48 -2.49
C VAL A 72 3.93 2.01 -3.84
N VAL A 73 2.62 1.99 -4.10
CA VAL A 73 1.94 2.84 -5.08
C VAL A 73 1.19 3.93 -4.32
N ALA A 74 1.62 5.18 -4.47
CA ALA A 74 1.06 6.32 -3.76
C ALA A 74 0.26 7.22 -4.71
N LEU A 75 -0.98 7.52 -4.33
CA LEU A 75 -1.92 8.34 -5.10
C LEU A 75 -1.90 9.78 -4.57
N PHE A 76 -1.34 10.70 -5.36
CA PHE A 76 -1.21 12.13 -5.04
C PHE A 76 -2.09 12.97 -5.97
N ILE A 77 -3.30 13.30 -5.51
CA ILE A 77 -4.28 14.04 -6.33
C ILE A 77 -4.12 15.55 -6.14
N ALA A 78 -4.21 16.04 -4.90
CA ALA A 78 -4.28 17.47 -4.58
C ALA A 78 -2.98 18.05 -4.01
N THR A 79 -2.06 17.20 -3.55
CA THR A 79 -0.84 17.59 -2.85
C THR A 79 0.40 17.41 -3.73
N ASP A 80 1.43 18.23 -3.49
CA ASP A 80 2.69 18.15 -4.23
C ASP A 80 3.61 17.06 -3.63
N PRO A 81 3.84 15.94 -4.34
CA PRO A 81 4.76 14.89 -3.89
C PRO A 81 6.23 15.32 -3.90
N ALA A 82 6.62 16.41 -4.56
CA ALA A 82 7.98 16.93 -4.39
C ALA A 82 8.21 17.43 -2.95
N ARG A 83 7.14 17.89 -2.28
CA ARG A 83 7.17 18.33 -0.89
C ARG A 83 6.81 17.22 0.09
N TRP A 84 5.80 16.42 -0.24
CA TRP A 84 5.17 15.46 0.67
C TRP A 84 5.37 14.00 0.25
N GLY A 85 6.19 13.71 -0.75
CA GLY A 85 6.41 12.34 -1.20
C GLY A 85 7.05 11.45 -0.12
N PRO A 86 6.76 10.13 -0.11
CA PRO A 86 7.44 9.20 0.78
C PRO A 86 8.96 9.19 0.57
N ARG A 87 9.72 9.06 1.66
CA ARG A 87 11.21 9.02 1.61
C ARG A 87 11.78 7.61 1.31
N GLY A 88 10.93 6.61 1.14
CA GLY A 88 11.29 5.22 0.80
C GLY A 88 10.96 4.85 -0.66
N CYS A 89 11.02 3.56 -0.99
CA CYS A 89 10.64 3.07 -2.32
C CYS A 89 9.13 3.27 -2.56
N ALA A 90 8.78 4.25 -3.38
CA ALA A 90 7.40 4.53 -3.75
C ALA A 90 7.28 4.97 -5.21
N HIS A 91 6.31 4.41 -5.92
CA HIS A 91 5.87 4.85 -7.24
C HIS A 91 4.68 5.78 -7.05
N ILE A 92 4.75 6.99 -7.61
CA ILE A 92 3.76 8.04 -7.34
C ILE A 92 2.93 8.29 -8.61
N LEU A 93 1.61 8.09 -8.51
CA LEU A 93 0.64 8.57 -9.50
C LEU A 93 0.13 9.94 -9.09
N ARG A 94 0.06 10.87 -10.04
CA ARG A 94 -0.31 12.27 -9.82
C ARG A 94 -1.49 12.68 -10.69
N GLY A 95 -2.23 13.69 -10.24
CA GLY A 95 -3.36 14.24 -10.99
C GLY A 95 -4.63 13.39 -10.80
N ASP A 96 -5.26 12.99 -11.89
CA ASP A 96 -6.53 12.24 -11.89
C ASP A 96 -6.33 10.86 -12.56
N PRO A 97 -5.66 9.90 -11.90
CA PRO A 97 -5.39 8.59 -12.48
C PRO A 97 -6.67 7.75 -12.59
N SER A 98 -6.83 7.08 -13.73
CA SER A 98 -7.89 6.08 -13.89
C SER A 98 -7.60 4.82 -13.07
N VAL A 99 -8.61 3.97 -12.90
CA VAL A 99 -8.44 2.66 -12.25
C VAL A 99 -7.45 1.81 -13.06
N GLU A 100 -7.46 1.93 -14.38
CA GLU A 100 -6.57 1.26 -15.30
C GLU A 100 -5.11 1.69 -15.10
N ASP A 101 -4.86 3.00 -14.88
CA ASP A 101 -3.52 3.51 -14.59
C ASP A 101 -2.98 2.96 -13.26
N VAL A 102 -3.82 2.97 -12.22
CA VAL A 102 -3.46 2.41 -10.92
C VAL A 102 -3.17 0.91 -11.04
N ARG A 103 -4.02 0.16 -11.75
CA ARG A 103 -3.85 -1.27 -11.96
C ARG A 103 -2.56 -1.59 -12.71
N ALA A 104 -2.30 -0.92 -13.83
CA ALA A 104 -1.11 -1.15 -14.65
C ALA A 104 0.17 -0.89 -13.85
N LEU A 105 0.19 0.16 -13.02
CA LEU A 105 1.34 0.41 -12.15
C LEU A 105 1.49 -0.66 -11.07
N CYS A 106 0.39 -1.12 -10.47
CA CYS A 106 0.45 -2.21 -9.48
C CYS A 106 1.00 -3.49 -10.09
N GLU A 107 0.56 -3.86 -11.29
CA GLU A 107 1.08 -5.02 -12.04
C GLU A 107 2.58 -4.88 -12.29
N HIS A 108 3.02 -3.72 -12.80
CA HIS A 108 4.44 -3.44 -13.02
C HIS A 108 5.30 -3.57 -11.75
N VAL A 109 4.84 -3.00 -10.63
CA VAL A 109 5.57 -3.08 -9.36
C VAL A 109 5.62 -4.51 -8.85
N LEU A 110 4.52 -5.27 -8.97
CA LEU A 110 4.49 -6.68 -8.57
C LEU A 110 5.43 -7.53 -9.43
N GLU A 111 5.53 -7.27 -10.73
CA GLU A 111 6.46 -7.99 -11.63
C GLU A 111 7.93 -7.64 -11.37
N ALA A 112 8.22 -6.38 -11.07
CA ALA A 112 9.58 -5.89 -10.81
C ALA A 112 10.14 -6.34 -9.45
N THR A 113 9.28 -6.72 -8.50
CA THR A 113 9.71 -7.07 -7.15
C THR A 113 9.88 -8.58 -7.02
N ASP A 114 11.13 -9.04 -6.87
CA ASP A 114 11.40 -10.45 -6.56
C ASP A 114 11.07 -10.76 -5.09
N PHE A 115 9.83 -11.22 -4.86
CA PHE A 115 9.29 -11.55 -3.53
C PHE A 115 9.94 -12.77 -2.88
N THR A 116 10.82 -13.49 -3.57
CA THR A 116 11.53 -14.65 -3.00
C THR A 116 12.68 -14.25 -2.07
N ARG A 117 13.13 -12.99 -2.11
CA ARG A 117 14.09 -12.47 -1.13
C ARG A 117 13.42 -12.30 0.24
N ARG A 118 13.69 -13.25 1.15
CA ARG A 118 13.48 -13.03 2.60
C ARG A 118 14.12 -11.69 3.02
N PRO A 119 13.48 -10.89 3.89
CA PRO A 119 14.15 -9.74 4.48
C PRO A 119 15.42 -10.25 5.20
N GLN A 120 16.59 -9.91 4.64
CA GLN A 120 17.85 -10.24 5.29
C GLN A 120 17.88 -9.49 6.63
N SER A 121 18.31 -10.19 7.67
CA SER A 121 18.46 -9.64 9.02
C SER A 121 19.15 -8.28 8.95
N ARG A 122 18.57 -7.32 9.67
CA ARG A 122 18.84 -5.87 9.61
C ARG A 122 20.22 -5.47 10.22
N THR A 123 21.27 -6.23 9.94
CA THR A 123 22.65 -5.96 10.39
C THR A 123 23.51 -5.26 9.36
N ASP A 124 23.12 -5.22 8.08
CA ASP A 124 23.88 -4.47 7.06
C ASP A 124 23.12 -3.21 6.62
N LEU A 125 23.38 -2.11 7.30
CA LEU A 125 23.10 -0.75 6.82
C LEU A 125 24.12 -0.39 5.72
N THR A 126 24.01 -1.02 4.56
CA THR A 126 24.56 -0.44 3.33
C THR A 126 23.38 -0.01 2.47
N HIS A 127 23.30 1.30 2.20
CA HIS A 127 22.35 1.94 1.29
C HIS A 127 22.13 1.12 0.01
N SER A 128 21.09 0.27 -0.01
CA SER A 128 20.52 -0.18 -1.28
C SER A 128 19.54 0.92 -1.72
N SER A 129 20.04 1.86 -2.50
CA SER A 129 19.18 2.81 -3.20
C SER A 129 18.27 2.04 -4.14
N CYS A 130 16.95 2.15 -3.90
CA CYS A 130 15.95 1.93 -4.95
C CYS A 130 16.38 2.78 -6.17
N PRO A 131 16.47 2.21 -7.39
CA PRO A 131 16.60 3.05 -8.57
C PRO A 131 15.38 4.00 -8.60
N ARG A 132 15.67 5.30 -8.73
CA ARG A 132 14.64 6.34 -8.90
C ARG A 132 14.09 6.31 -10.31
#